data_AF-M6D605-F1
#
_entry.id   AF-M6D605-F1
#
_cell.length_a   1.000
_cell.length_b   1.000
_cell.length_c   1.000
_cell.angle_alpha   90.00
_cell.angle_beta   90.00
_cell.angle_gamma   90.00
#
_symmetry.space_group_name_H-M   'P 1'
#
loop_
_entity.id
_entity.type
_entity.pdbx_description
1 polymer ?
#
loop_
_entity_poly.entity_id
_entity_poly.type
_entity_poly.pdbx_seq_one_letter_code
_entity_poly.pdbx_strand_id
1 'polypeptide(L)'
;MQIEKIREEMKGLRNRKVAHPELGPLNDFEEVDTQKEVIFDFIESCLSEHELYTESLSKQLSQNTLATLGNCVQTVKTYLDQVDQLVSNGIHKPEFPGTRQNILNWFITKSIFTDQKIINFQVQVLYAKIKSDAFLKDISEGKKHAIREIGKLSKSVKEAEKILGNLQDKISTKVISETESTFNNLQFQHEKYESRWFLSFAISLTFCLMLVGYSVFCVSLADDAKVGTIIKYLLERSFLILFPTLIAKISLTKYQTERHLNVLYAHRAAVLSQYKEFENAIGDSAPDKNQFRLEIAKYLFSDPQTGYLKETGSGDLNVNPIISIMEKINTNKS
;
A
#
# COMPACT_ATOMS: atom_id res chain seq x y z
N MET A 1 -23.32 -1.91 -54.66
CA MET A 1 -22.25 -2.21 -55.64
C MET A 1 -20.96 -1.44 -55.37
N GLN A 2 -20.99 -0.12 -55.13
CA GLN A 2 -19.77 0.64 -54.83
C GLN A 2 -19.14 0.31 -53.46
N ILE A 3 -19.95 0.13 -52.40
CA ILE A 3 -19.47 -0.22 -51.05
C ILE A 3 -18.72 -1.56 -51.05
N GLU A 4 -19.35 -2.60 -51.59
CA GLU A 4 -18.71 -3.93 -51.73
C GLU A 4 -17.41 -3.89 -52.53
N LYS A 5 -17.34 -3.07 -53.60
CA LYS A 5 -16.11 -2.88 -54.35
C LYS A 5 -14.99 -2.30 -53.47
N ILE A 6 -15.29 -1.28 -52.66
CA ILE A 6 -14.33 -0.67 -51.74
C ILE A 6 -13.87 -1.69 -50.67
N ARG A 7 -14.80 -2.46 -50.10
CA ARG A 7 -14.48 -3.52 -49.12
C ARG A 7 -13.55 -4.59 -49.68
N GLU A 8 -13.85 -5.09 -50.87
CA GLU A 8 -13.02 -6.12 -51.53
C GLU A 8 -11.61 -5.59 -51.84
N GLU A 9 -11.50 -4.34 -52.31
CA GLU A 9 -10.20 -3.69 -52.51
C GLU A 9 -9.44 -3.56 -51.18
N MET A 10 -10.08 -3.08 -50.11
CA MET A 10 -9.46 -2.98 -48.77
C MET A 10 -8.99 -4.33 -48.24
N LYS A 11 -9.79 -5.38 -48.39
CA LYS A 11 -9.45 -6.73 -47.94
C LYS A 11 -8.20 -7.27 -48.63
N GLY A 12 -8.05 -6.99 -49.92
CA GLY A 12 -6.82 -7.32 -50.66
C GLY A 12 -5.59 -6.56 -50.16
N LEU A 13 -5.75 -5.30 -49.74
CA LEU A 13 -4.65 -4.45 -49.29
C LEU A 13 -4.27 -4.64 -47.82
N ARG A 14 -5.21 -5.00 -46.92
CA ARG A 14 -4.90 -5.28 -45.49
C ARG A 14 -3.81 -6.33 -45.33
N ASN A 15 -3.87 -7.37 -46.16
CA ASN A 15 -2.91 -8.48 -46.10
C ASN A 15 -1.51 -8.12 -46.66
N ARG A 16 -1.36 -6.98 -47.35
CA ARG A 16 -0.06 -6.52 -47.85
C ARG A 16 0.66 -5.78 -46.73
N LYS A 17 1.76 -6.36 -46.25
CA LYS A 17 2.64 -5.72 -45.26
C LYS A 17 3.44 -4.61 -45.92
N VAL A 18 3.74 -3.57 -45.15
CA VAL A 18 4.60 -2.44 -45.54
C VAL A 18 5.98 -2.59 -44.90
N ALA A 19 6.03 -3.15 -43.69
CA ALA A 19 7.28 -3.46 -43.01
C ALA A 19 7.95 -4.68 -43.65
N HIS A 20 8.96 -4.42 -44.47
CA HIS A 20 9.81 -5.42 -45.10
C HIS A 20 11.20 -5.44 -44.43
N PRO A 21 11.75 -6.62 -44.08
CA PRO A 21 13.12 -6.74 -43.56
C PRO A 21 14.18 -6.06 -44.42
N GLU A 22 13.98 -6.09 -45.74
CA GLU A 22 14.85 -5.50 -46.77
C GLU A 22 14.92 -3.97 -46.70
N LEU A 23 13.89 -3.33 -46.15
CA LEU A 23 13.86 -1.90 -45.93
C LEU A 23 14.55 -1.49 -44.64
N GLY A 24 14.92 -2.44 -43.76
CA GLY A 24 15.61 -2.17 -42.50
C GLY A 24 14.71 -1.62 -41.39
N PRO A 25 14.95 -1.99 -40.12
CA PRO A 25 14.08 -1.65 -38.99
C PRO A 25 14.09 -0.16 -38.62
N LEU A 26 15.12 0.58 -39.02
CA LEU A 26 15.27 2.02 -38.71
C LEU A 26 14.51 2.93 -39.67
N ASN A 27 13.72 2.38 -40.60
CA ASN A 27 13.04 3.14 -41.64
C ASN A 27 11.54 3.34 -41.39
N ASP A 28 11.05 3.08 -40.17
CA ASP A 28 9.70 3.45 -39.66
C ASP A 28 8.49 2.90 -40.43
N PHE A 29 8.67 1.92 -41.32
CA PHE A 29 7.56 1.32 -42.08
C PHE A 29 6.63 0.45 -41.21
N GLU A 30 7.03 0.08 -39.99
CA GLU A 30 6.16 -0.60 -39.02
C GLU A 30 5.05 0.32 -38.50
N GLU A 31 5.35 1.61 -38.32
CA GLU A 31 4.33 2.60 -37.97
C GLU A 31 3.33 2.77 -39.11
N VAL A 32 3.78 2.72 -40.37
CA VAL A 32 2.90 2.78 -41.54
C VAL A 32 1.91 1.63 -41.56
N ASP A 33 2.33 0.40 -41.24
CA ASP A 33 1.41 -0.74 -41.14
C ASP A 33 0.33 -0.51 -40.07
N THR A 34 0.70 0.06 -38.93
CA THR A 34 -0.26 0.41 -37.87
C THR A 34 -1.25 1.49 -38.33
N GLN A 35 -0.76 2.57 -38.95
CA GLN A 35 -1.64 3.64 -39.43
C GLN A 35 -2.55 3.20 -40.57
N LYS A 36 -2.07 2.29 -41.43
CA LYS A 36 -2.87 1.67 -42.50
C LYS A 36 -4.09 0.95 -41.94
N GLU A 37 -3.92 0.15 -40.89
CA GLU A 37 -5.05 -0.54 -40.24
C GLU A 37 -6.04 0.45 -39.63
N VAL A 38 -5.55 1.50 -38.95
CA VAL A 38 -6.41 2.57 -38.40
C VAL A 38 -7.23 3.26 -39.49
N ILE A 39 -6.63 3.56 -40.64
CA ILE A 39 -7.34 4.14 -41.80
C ILE A 39 -8.40 3.17 -42.32
N PHE A 40 -8.07 1.88 -42.45
CA PHE A 40 -9.02 0.90 -42.94
C PHE A 40 -10.17 0.62 -41.98
N ASP A 41 -9.93 0.56 -40.67
CA ASP A 41 -10.99 0.43 -39.67
C ASP A 41 -11.93 1.63 -39.71
N PHE A 42 -11.38 2.83 -39.87
CA PHE A 42 -12.16 4.05 -40.04
C PHE A 42 -13.04 4.01 -41.30
N ILE A 43 -12.47 3.60 -42.44
CA ILE A 43 -13.24 3.48 -43.69
C ILE A 43 -14.35 2.44 -43.54
N GLU A 44 -14.08 1.29 -42.93
CA GLU A 44 -15.08 0.24 -42.71
C GLU A 44 -16.24 0.72 -41.82
N SER A 45 -15.92 1.48 -40.76
CA SER A 45 -16.92 2.14 -39.92
C SER A 45 -17.79 3.10 -40.75
N CYS A 46 -17.17 3.93 -41.60
CA CYS A 46 -17.91 4.85 -42.47
C CYS A 46 -18.80 4.11 -43.48
N LEU A 47 -18.32 3.00 -44.07
CA LEU A 47 -19.12 2.19 -45.00
C LEU A 47 -20.32 1.54 -44.30
N SER A 48 -20.11 0.97 -43.12
CA SER A 48 -21.18 0.36 -42.32
C SER A 48 -22.24 1.38 -41.90
N GLU A 49 -21.80 2.57 -41.47
CA GLU A 49 -22.70 3.67 -41.15
C GLU A 49 -23.44 4.18 -42.40
N HIS A 50 -22.75 4.24 -43.54
CA HIS A 50 -23.38 4.64 -44.79
C HIS A 50 -24.50 3.67 -45.17
N GLU A 51 -24.29 2.36 -45.08
CA GLU A 51 -25.34 1.35 -45.35
C GLU A 51 -26.55 1.53 -44.42
N LEU A 52 -26.29 1.69 -43.12
CA LEU A 52 -27.33 1.77 -42.11
C LEU A 52 -28.16 3.06 -42.21
N TYR A 53 -27.54 4.18 -42.63
CA TYR A 53 -28.20 5.48 -42.72
C TYR A 53 -28.42 5.95 -44.16
N THR A 54 -28.36 5.06 -45.15
CA THR A 54 -28.48 5.42 -46.59
C THR A 54 -29.72 6.26 -46.87
N GLU A 55 -30.87 5.93 -46.27
CA GLU A 55 -32.13 6.65 -46.48
C GLU A 55 -32.13 8.07 -45.90
N SER A 56 -31.29 8.33 -44.90
CA SER A 56 -31.17 9.64 -44.24
C SER A 56 -30.15 10.56 -44.91
N LEU A 57 -29.35 10.04 -45.85
CA LEU A 57 -28.29 10.77 -46.52
C LEU A 57 -28.78 11.33 -47.85
N SER A 58 -28.39 12.56 -48.18
CA SER A 58 -28.64 13.08 -49.52
C SER A 58 -27.84 12.29 -50.56
N LYS A 59 -28.41 12.08 -51.75
CA LYS A 59 -27.75 11.34 -52.84
C LYS A 59 -26.36 11.90 -53.17
N GLN A 60 -26.22 13.22 -53.16
CA GLN A 60 -24.95 13.90 -53.41
C GLN A 60 -23.93 13.64 -52.30
N LEU A 61 -24.33 13.69 -51.03
CA LEU A 61 -23.45 13.41 -49.90
C LEU A 61 -22.99 11.95 -49.92
N SER A 62 -23.92 11.02 -50.17
CA SER A 62 -23.64 9.59 -50.33
C SER A 62 -22.59 9.34 -51.41
N GLN A 63 -22.82 9.86 -52.63
CA GLN A 63 -21.89 9.70 -53.75
C GLN A 63 -20.52 10.32 -53.47
N ASN A 64 -20.49 11.53 -52.88
CA ASN A 64 -19.24 12.20 -52.52
C ASN A 64 -18.45 11.42 -51.46
N THR A 65 -19.13 10.83 -50.48
CA THR A 65 -18.50 10.04 -49.42
C THR A 65 -17.89 8.79 -50.02
N LEU A 66 -18.65 8.01 -50.78
CA LEU A 66 -18.15 6.77 -51.40
C LEU A 66 -17.00 7.04 -52.38
N ALA A 67 -17.07 8.11 -53.16
CA ALA A 67 -15.98 8.52 -54.03
C ALA A 67 -14.72 8.89 -53.23
N THR A 68 -14.87 9.61 -52.12
CA THR A 68 -13.74 10.03 -51.26
C THR A 68 -13.10 8.83 -50.56
N LEU A 69 -13.91 7.91 -50.01
CA LEU A 69 -13.42 6.68 -49.41
C LEU A 69 -12.70 5.80 -50.45
N GLY A 70 -13.29 5.62 -51.63
CA GLY A 70 -12.67 4.86 -52.72
C GLY A 70 -11.34 5.47 -53.19
N ASN A 71 -11.27 6.79 -53.33
CA ASN A 71 -10.03 7.49 -53.66
C ASN A 71 -8.95 7.33 -52.57
N CYS A 72 -9.35 7.31 -51.30
CA CYS A 72 -8.44 7.04 -50.19
C CYS A 72 -7.84 5.64 -50.30
N VAL A 73 -8.67 4.60 -50.53
CA VAL A 73 -8.21 3.22 -50.73
C VAL A 73 -7.27 3.10 -51.94
N GLN A 74 -7.58 3.76 -53.05
CA GLN A 74 -6.72 3.78 -54.23
C GLN A 74 -5.38 4.50 -53.96
N THR A 75 -5.39 5.52 -53.11
CA THR A 75 -4.16 6.21 -52.67
C THR A 75 -3.30 5.31 -51.80
N VAL A 76 -3.90 4.60 -50.83
CA VAL A 76 -3.21 3.56 -50.05
C VAL A 76 -2.57 2.53 -50.97
N LYS A 77 -3.31 2.00 -51.94
CA LYS A 77 -2.79 1.05 -52.93
C LYS A 77 -1.56 1.60 -53.66
N THR A 78 -1.63 2.84 -54.12
CA THR A 78 -0.52 3.48 -54.84
C THR A 78 0.73 3.56 -53.99
N TYR A 79 0.60 3.91 -52.71
CA TYR A 79 1.74 3.93 -51.79
C TYR A 79 2.27 2.53 -51.46
N LEU A 80 1.41 1.52 -51.34
CA LEU A 80 1.84 0.12 -51.19
C LEU A 80 2.63 -0.35 -52.42
N ASP A 81 2.18 -0.01 -53.62
CA ASP A 81 2.89 -0.34 -54.86
C ASP A 81 4.26 0.38 -54.93
N GLN A 82 4.37 1.60 -54.40
CA GLN A 82 5.65 2.30 -54.26
C GLN A 82 6.57 1.63 -53.24
N VAL A 83 6.04 1.13 -52.13
CA VAL A 83 6.82 0.39 -51.13
C VAL A 83 7.39 -0.88 -51.75
N ASP A 84 6.59 -1.66 -52.48
CA ASP A 84 7.06 -2.86 -53.19
C ASP A 84 8.18 -2.52 -54.19
N GLN A 85 8.07 -1.38 -54.87
CA GLN A 85 9.15 -0.90 -55.73
C GLN A 85 10.42 -0.54 -54.96
N LEU A 86 10.31 0.07 -53.77
CA LEU A 86 11.47 0.36 -52.92
C LEU A 86 12.15 -0.92 -52.45
N VAL A 87 11.37 -1.95 -52.09
CA VAL A 87 11.89 -3.29 -51.71
C VAL A 87 12.68 -3.90 -52.86
N SER A 88 12.11 -3.90 -54.07
CA SER A 88 12.74 -4.47 -55.27
C SER A 88 14.00 -3.70 -55.72
N ASN A 89 13.97 -2.37 -55.58
CA ASN A 89 15.04 -1.49 -56.04
C ASN A 89 16.20 -1.33 -55.04
N GLY A 90 15.97 -1.63 -53.76
CA GLY A 90 16.94 -1.51 -52.68
C GLY A 90 17.10 -0.07 -52.14
N ILE A 91 17.55 0.03 -50.88
CA ILE A 91 17.63 1.28 -50.11
C ILE A 91 18.74 2.25 -50.56
N HIS A 92 19.64 1.83 -51.45
CA HIS A 92 20.83 2.59 -51.83
C HIS A 92 20.59 3.58 -52.98
N LYS A 93 19.36 3.67 -53.50
CA LYS A 93 19.03 4.58 -54.60
C LYS A 93 18.80 6.01 -54.12
N PRO A 94 19.18 7.04 -54.90
CA PRO A 94 19.00 8.45 -54.54
C PRO A 94 17.54 8.84 -54.26
N GLU A 95 16.57 8.20 -54.92
CA GLU A 95 15.14 8.44 -54.75
C GLU A 95 14.55 7.86 -53.46
N PHE A 96 15.25 6.97 -52.77
CA PHE A 96 14.73 6.25 -51.60
C PHE A 96 14.29 7.19 -50.46
N PRO A 97 15.10 8.16 -50.00
CA PRO A 97 14.73 9.00 -48.86
C PRO A 97 13.48 9.86 -49.12
N GLY A 98 13.36 10.40 -50.33
CA GLY A 98 12.22 11.24 -50.72
C GLY A 98 10.92 10.45 -50.80
N THR A 99 10.94 9.29 -51.47
CA THR A 99 9.78 8.41 -51.59
C THR A 99 9.35 7.88 -50.22
N ARG A 100 10.32 7.46 -49.38
CA ARG A 100 10.07 7.05 -48.00
C ARG A 100 9.36 8.14 -47.20
N GLN A 101 9.89 9.36 -47.19
CA GLN A 101 9.33 10.43 -46.39
C GLN A 101 7.91 10.81 -46.84
N ASN A 102 7.65 10.80 -48.16
CA ASN A 102 6.33 11.06 -48.71
C ASN A 102 5.30 10.02 -48.26
N ILE A 103 5.66 8.73 -48.29
CA ILE A 103 4.80 7.64 -47.79
C ILE A 103 4.50 7.86 -46.30
N LEU A 104 5.54 8.02 -45.48
CA LEU A 104 5.39 8.21 -44.03
C LEU A 104 4.49 9.40 -43.71
N ASN A 105 4.78 10.56 -44.31
CA ASN A 105 4.01 11.77 -44.08
C ASN A 105 2.54 11.58 -44.42
N TRP A 106 2.20 10.89 -45.51
CA TRP A 106 0.81 10.69 -45.89
C TRP A 106 0.03 9.86 -44.87
N PHE A 107 0.59 8.73 -44.42
CA PHE A 107 -0.04 7.86 -43.43
C PHE A 107 -0.13 8.53 -42.05
N ILE A 108 0.91 9.27 -41.64
CA ILE A 108 0.94 9.98 -40.34
C ILE A 108 -0.04 11.16 -40.34
N THR A 109 -0.13 11.92 -41.45
CA THR A 109 -0.98 13.11 -41.54
C THR A 109 -2.47 12.75 -41.51
N LYS A 110 -2.84 11.49 -41.77
CA LYS A 110 -4.21 11.01 -41.58
C LYS A 110 -5.23 11.88 -42.34
N SER A 111 -4.90 12.25 -43.57
CA SER A 111 -5.64 13.28 -44.32
C SER A 111 -7.13 12.97 -44.51
N ILE A 112 -7.51 11.68 -44.50
CA ILE A 112 -8.91 11.25 -44.61
C ILE A 112 -9.77 11.68 -43.43
N PHE A 113 -9.20 11.79 -42.22
CA PHE A 113 -9.92 12.21 -41.02
C PHE A 113 -10.24 13.71 -41.02
N THR A 114 -9.50 14.48 -41.80
CA THR A 114 -9.68 15.93 -41.97
C THR A 114 -10.41 16.29 -43.27
N ASP A 115 -10.81 15.31 -44.08
CA ASP A 115 -11.52 15.58 -45.33
C ASP A 115 -12.93 16.11 -45.03
N GLN A 116 -13.23 17.31 -45.55
CA GLN A 116 -14.50 17.99 -45.29
C GLN A 116 -15.73 17.17 -45.69
N LYS A 117 -15.64 16.34 -46.74
CA LYS A 117 -16.76 15.51 -47.20
C LYS A 117 -17.03 14.40 -46.21
N ILE A 118 -15.98 13.80 -45.65
CA ILE A 118 -16.08 12.78 -44.60
C ILE A 118 -16.62 13.39 -43.31
N ILE A 119 -16.13 14.55 -42.90
CA ILE A 119 -16.65 15.27 -41.72
C ILE A 119 -18.14 15.56 -41.89
N ASN A 120 -18.55 16.09 -43.05
CA ASN A 120 -19.95 16.39 -43.33
C ASN A 120 -20.82 15.12 -43.29
N PHE A 121 -20.31 13.99 -43.80
CA PHE A 121 -20.98 12.70 -43.69
C PHE A 121 -21.16 12.26 -42.23
N GLN A 122 -20.10 12.32 -41.43
CA GLN A 122 -20.15 11.92 -40.02
C GLN A 122 -21.14 12.77 -39.22
N VAL A 123 -21.18 14.09 -39.46
CA VAL A 123 -22.15 14.98 -38.81
C VAL A 123 -23.58 14.59 -39.16
N GLN A 124 -23.86 14.24 -40.42
CA GLN A 124 -25.21 13.82 -40.83
C GLN A 124 -25.59 12.45 -40.28
N VAL A 125 -24.66 11.51 -40.23
CA VAL A 125 -24.86 10.21 -39.56
C VAL A 125 -25.13 10.41 -38.07
N LEU A 126 -24.38 11.27 -37.39
CA LEU A 126 -24.62 11.60 -35.99
C LEU A 126 -25.99 12.25 -35.78
N TYR A 127 -26.39 13.16 -36.65
CA TYR A 127 -27.73 13.75 -36.62
C TYR A 127 -28.82 12.68 -36.80
N ALA A 128 -28.65 11.75 -37.73
CA ALA A 128 -29.58 10.63 -37.94
C ALA A 128 -29.63 9.68 -36.73
N LYS A 129 -28.48 9.39 -36.12
CA LYS A 129 -28.38 8.62 -34.85
C LYS A 129 -29.18 9.29 -33.74
N ILE A 130 -28.95 10.57 -33.50
CA ILE A 130 -29.63 11.36 -32.45
C ILE A 130 -31.13 11.42 -32.69
N LYS A 131 -31.56 11.53 -33.95
CA LYS A 131 -32.98 11.58 -34.32
C LYS A 131 -33.67 10.21 -34.23
N SER A 132 -32.93 9.10 -34.17
CA SER A 132 -33.52 7.78 -34.02
C SER A 132 -34.01 7.54 -32.59
N ASP A 133 -35.27 7.13 -32.46
CA ASP A 133 -35.87 6.77 -31.16
C ASP A 133 -35.13 5.59 -30.50
N ALA A 134 -34.51 4.73 -31.30
CA ALA A 134 -33.69 3.61 -30.84
C ALA A 134 -32.47 4.09 -30.02
N PHE A 135 -31.75 5.11 -30.49
CA PHE A 135 -30.59 5.65 -29.78
C PHE A 135 -30.97 6.30 -28.44
N LEU A 136 -32.09 7.04 -28.39
CA LEU A 136 -32.59 7.62 -27.15
C LEU A 136 -33.06 6.54 -26.16
N LYS A 137 -33.64 5.46 -26.67
CA LYS A 137 -34.05 4.30 -25.87
C LYS A 137 -32.84 3.57 -25.28
N ASP A 138 -31.80 3.32 -26.08
CA ASP A 138 -30.57 2.65 -25.62
C ASP A 138 -29.86 3.46 -24.53
N ILE A 139 -29.78 4.80 -24.68
CA ILE A 139 -29.22 5.68 -23.63
C ILE A 139 -30.04 5.58 -22.34
N SER A 140 -31.38 5.57 -22.45
CA SER A 140 -32.27 5.48 -21.31
C SER A 140 -32.15 4.13 -20.59
N GLU A 141 -32.08 3.04 -21.32
CA GLU A 141 -31.88 1.69 -20.79
C GLU A 141 -30.49 1.52 -20.17
N GLY A 142 -29.44 2.01 -20.83
CA GLY A 142 -28.08 2.06 -20.30
C GLY A 142 -27.99 2.85 -18.99
N LYS A 143 -28.64 4.02 -18.92
CA LYS A 143 -28.73 4.82 -17.69
C LYS A 143 -29.44 4.06 -16.56
N LYS A 144 -30.56 3.39 -16.84
CA LYS A 144 -31.29 2.59 -15.85
C LYS A 144 -30.44 1.41 -15.34
N HIS A 145 -29.72 0.74 -16.24
CA HIS A 145 -28.82 -0.35 -15.88
C HIS A 145 -27.67 0.14 -14.99
N ALA A 146 -27.02 1.24 -15.38
CA ALA A 146 -25.93 1.84 -14.60
C ALA A 146 -26.39 2.26 -13.19
N ILE A 147 -27.55 2.91 -13.06
CA ILE A 147 -28.11 3.28 -11.75
C ILE A 147 -28.37 2.04 -10.89
N ARG A 148 -28.88 0.96 -11.47
CA ARG A 148 -29.13 -0.30 -10.75
C ARG A 148 -27.83 -0.94 -10.26
N GLU A 149 -26.81 -1.01 -11.11
CA GLU A 149 -25.51 -1.58 -10.74
C GLU A 149 -24.78 -0.72 -9.70
N ILE A 150 -24.83 0.61 -9.81
CA ILE A 150 -24.34 1.53 -8.77
C ILE A 150 -25.05 1.28 -7.44
N GLY A 151 -26.38 1.07 -7.47
CA GLY A 151 -27.16 0.75 -6.27
C GLY A 151 -26.76 -0.58 -5.62
N LYS A 152 -26.47 -1.62 -6.41
CA LYS A 152 -25.95 -2.90 -5.91
C LYS A 152 -24.55 -2.72 -5.32
N LEU A 153 -23.66 -2.05 -6.05
CA LEU A 153 -22.28 -1.79 -5.62
C LEU A 153 -22.25 -1.02 -4.30
N SER A 154 -23.07 0.03 -4.15
CA SER A 154 -23.17 0.79 -2.91
C SER A 154 -23.64 -0.07 -1.73
N LYS A 155 -24.57 -1.01 -1.94
CA LYS A 155 -24.97 -1.97 -0.90
C LYS A 155 -23.83 -2.91 -0.53
N SER A 156 -23.13 -3.48 -1.52
CA SER A 156 -21.98 -4.35 -1.29
C SER A 156 -20.84 -3.63 -0.56
N VAL A 157 -20.58 -2.36 -0.88
CA VAL A 157 -19.59 -1.54 -0.14
C VAL A 157 -20.00 -1.37 1.31
N LYS A 158 -21.25 -1.01 1.60
CA LYS A 158 -21.75 -0.86 2.98
C LYS A 158 -21.68 -2.18 3.77
N GLU A 159 -22.00 -3.31 3.12
CA GLU A 159 -21.88 -4.63 3.74
C GLU A 159 -20.42 -4.99 4.02
N ALA A 160 -19.51 -4.71 3.07
CA ALA A 160 -18.08 -4.93 3.25
C ALA A 160 -17.51 -4.06 4.37
N GLU A 161 -17.87 -2.78 4.45
CA GLU A 161 -17.50 -1.87 5.54
C GLU A 161 -17.98 -2.40 6.89
N LYS A 162 -19.22 -2.88 6.98
CA LYS A 162 -19.77 -3.49 8.19
C LYS A 162 -19.02 -4.75 8.59
N ILE A 163 -18.69 -5.62 7.63
CA ILE A 163 -17.92 -6.85 7.88
C ILE A 163 -16.51 -6.51 8.36
N LEU A 164 -15.84 -5.57 7.70
CA LEU A 164 -14.51 -5.11 8.07
C LEU A 164 -14.49 -4.49 9.46
N GLY A 165 -15.46 -3.64 9.79
CA GLY A 165 -15.61 -3.08 11.15
C GLY A 165 -15.78 -4.17 12.20
N ASN A 166 -16.69 -5.13 11.96
CA ASN A 166 -16.90 -6.26 12.87
C ASN A 166 -15.67 -7.15 13.03
N LEU A 167 -14.92 -7.38 11.94
CA LEU A 167 -13.70 -8.19 11.96
C LEU A 167 -12.60 -7.48 12.75
N GLN A 168 -12.42 -6.18 12.49
CA GLN A 168 -11.47 -5.34 13.20
C GLN A 168 -11.77 -5.33 14.70
N ASP A 169 -13.02 -5.09 15.10
CA ASP A 169 -13.42 -5.07 16.50
C ASP A 169 -13.20 -6.42 17.18
N LYS A 170 -13.50 -7.53 16.49
CA LYS A 170 -13.25 -8.89 16.99
C LYS A 170 -11.75 -9.17 17.16
N ILE A 171 -10.94 -8.84 16.16
CA ILE A 171 -9.49 -9.06 16.21
C ILE A 171 -8.87 -8.21 17.31
N SER A 172 -9.21 -6.91 17.38
CA SER A 172 -8.73 -6.01 18.42
C SER A 172 -9.12 -6.53 19.80
N THR A 173 -10.40 -6.85 20.03
CA THR A 173 -10.85 -7.36 21.35
C THR A 173 -10.13 -8.66 21.72
N LYS A 174 -9.95 -9.58 20.77
CA LYS A 174 -9.26 -10.85 21.02
C LYS A 174 -7.78 -10.66 21.35
N VAL A 175 -7.05 -9.92 20.53
CA VAL A 175 -5.60 -9.66 20.73
C VAL A 175 -5.38 -8.91 22.04
N ILE A 176 -6.22 -7.93 22.34
CA ILE A 176 -6.14 -7.15 23.58
C ILE A 176 -6.41 -8.03 24.80
N SER A 177 -7.45 -8.86 24.76
CA SER A 177 -7.77 -9.79 25.86
C SER A 177 -6.69 -10.86 26.06
N GLU A 178 -6.15 -11.42 24.98
CA GLU A 178 -5.04 -12.38 25.07
C GLU A 178 -3.77 -11.73 25.64
N THR A 179 -3.48 -10.49 25.25
CA THR A 179 -2.32 -9.77 25.76
C THR A 179 -2.51 -9.31 27.21
N GLU A 180 -3.70 -8.86 27.58
CA GLU A 180 -4.07 -8.55 28.97
C GLU A 180 -3.88 -9.77 29.87
N SER A 181 -4.38 -10.93 29.46
CA SER A 181 -4.19 -12.20 30.17
C SER A 181 -2.71 -12.56 30.31
N THR A 182 -1.93 -12.36 29.24
CA THR A 182 -0.49 -12.58 29.24
C THR A 182 0.23 -11.65 30.24
N PHE A 183 -0.12 -10.36 30.25
CA PHE A 183 0.43 -9.39 31.19
C PHE A 183 0.01 -9.66 32.64
N ASN A 184 -1.22 -10.08 32.89
CA ASN A 184 -1.67 -10.52 34.22
C ASN A 184 -0.86 -11.72 34.73
N ASN A 185 -0.58 -12.70 33.85
CA ASN A 185 0.25 -13.84 34.20
C ASN A 185 1.71 -13.44 34.46
N LEU A 186 2.28 -12.54 33.65
CA LEU A 186 3.62 -11.97 33.88
C LEU A 186 3.68 -11.21 35.21
N GLN A 187 2.69 -10.36 35.50
CA GLN A 187 2.56 -9.64 36.75
C GLN A 187 2.57 -10.61 37.94
N PHE A 188 1.75 -11.66 37.90
CA PHE A 188 1.67 -12.66 38.97
C PHE A 188 3.02 -13.39 39.17
N GLN A 189 3.73 -13.70 38.09
CA GLN A 189 5.07 -14.30 38.19
C GLN A 189 6.07 -13.33 38.86
N HIS A 190 6.08 -12.07 38.44
CA HIS A 190 6.95 -11.04 39.02
C HIS A 190 6.62 -10.74 40.49
N GLU A 191 5.34 -10.73 40.89
CA GLU A 191 4.93 -10.60 42.29
C GLU A 191 5.46 -11.77 43.16
N LYS A 192 5.41 -12.99 42.62
CA LYS A 192 5.94 -14.18 43.28
C LYS A 192 7.47 -14.12 43.41
N TYR A 193 8.17 -13.65 42.38
CA TYR A 193 9.63 -13.48 42.43
C TYR A 193 10.04 -12.32 43.34
N GLU A 194 9.31 -11.21 43.32
CA GLU A 194 9.47 -10.09 44.24
C GLU A 194 9.47 -10.59 45.69
N SER A 195 8.43 -11.34 46.07
CA SER A 195 8.30 -11.89 47.42
C SER A 195 9.46 -12.83 47.79
N ARG A 196 9.92 -13.65 46.85
CA ARG A 196 11.05 -14.58 47.07
C ARG A 196 12.39 -13.84 47.24
N TRP A 197 12.64 -12.82 46.42
CA TRP A 197 13.86 -12.01 46.51
C TRP A 197 13.88 -11.15 47.77
N PHE A 198 12.72 -10.63 48.17
CA PHE A 198 12.58 -9.93 49.45
C PHE A 198 12.90 -10.85 50.63
N LEU A 199 12.38 -12.08 50.62
CA LEU A 199 12.67 -13.07 51.66
C LEU A 199 14.17 -13.45 51.67
N SER A 200 14.78 -13.66 50.51
CA SER A 200 16.22 -13.91 50.39
C SER A 200 17.06 -12.76 50.94
N PHE A 201 16.67 -11.51 50.64
CA PHE A 201 17.28 -10.32 51.19
C PHE A 201 17.17 -10.27 52.72
N ALA A 202 15.97 -10.49 53.27
CA ALA A 202 15.74 -10.48 54.71
C ALA A 202 16.56 -11.55 55.45
N ILE A 203 16.63 -12.78 54.91
CA ILE A 203 17.45 -13.86 55.47
C ILE A 203 18.95 -13.50 55.42
N SER A 204 19.43 -13.02 54.27
CA SER A 204 20.84 -12.65 54.09
C SER A 204 21.25 -11.49 55.00
N LEU A 205 20.38 -10.49 55.18
CA LEU A 205 20.61 -9.36 56.07
C LEU A 205 20.64 -9.82 57.54
N THR A 206 19.69 -10.67 57.94
CA THR A 206 19.64 -11.21 59.31
C THR A 206 20.89 -12.03 59.62
N PHE A 207 21.31 -12.90 58.69
CA PHE A 207 22.54 -13.68 58.83
C PHE A 207 23.78 -12.79 58.90
N CYS A 208 23.84 -11.73 58.08
CA CYS A 208 24.91 -10.74 58.13
C CYS A 208 24.98 -10.05 59.50
N LEU A 209 23.84 -9.62 60.05
CA LEU A 209 23.78 -9.01 61.38
C LEU A 209 24.19 -9.97 62.49
N MET A 210 23.80 -11.25 62.41
CA MET A 210 24.26 -12.28 63.34
C MET A 210 25.78 -12.47 63.29
N LEU A 211 26.38 -12.53 62.09
CA LEU A 211 27.83 -12.66 61.92
C LEU A 211 28.60 -11.45 62.45
N VAL A 212 28.08 -10.24 62.21
CA VAL A 212 28.65 -9.00 62.77
C VAL A 212 28.54 -9.03 64.30
N GLY A 213 27.39 -9.40 64.85
CA GLY A 213 27.20 -9.54 66.29
C GLY A 213 28.14 -10.57 66.92
N TYR A 214 28.23 -11.77 66.33
CA TYR A 214 29.16 -12.81 66.77
C TYR A 214 30.62 -12.32 66.71
N SER A 215 31.01 -11.67 65.62
CA SER A 215 32.35 -11.10 65.45
C SER A 215 32.68 -10.03 66.49
N VAL A 216 31.70 -9.25 66.94
CA VAL A 216 31.92 -8.16 67.91
C VAL A 216 31.90 -8.69 69.35
N PHE A 217 30.96 -9.57 69.69
CA PHE A 217 30.70 -9.98 71.07
C PHE A 217 31.37 -11.29 71.49
N CYS A 218 31.58 -12.25 70.58
CA CYS A 218 32.09 -13.58 70.94
C CYS A 218 33.59 -13.74 70.68
N VAL A 219 34.18 -12.87 69.86
CA VAL A 219 35.60 -12.93 69.50
C VAL A 219 36.31 -11.72 70.10
N SER A 220 36.75 -11.86 71.35
CA SER A 220 37.56 -10.85 72.03
C SER A 220 38.98 -10.85 71.47
N LEU A 221 39.53 -9.67 71.18
CA LEU A 221 40.95 -9.51 70.92
C LEU A 221 41.67 -9.60 72.27
N ALA A 222 42.63 -10.51 72.40
CA ALA A 222 43.50 -10.52 73.58
C ALA A 222 44.32 -9.21 73.62
N ASP A 223 44.44 -8.59 74.78
CA ASP A 223 45.10 -7.28 74.96
C ASP A 223 46.58 -7.27 74.51
N ASP A 224 47.22 -8.45 74.43
CA ASP A 224 48.62 -8.62 73.99
C ASP A 224 48.77 -9.10 72.53
N ALA A 225 47.75 -8.93 71.68
CA ALA A 225 47.77 -9.42 70.32
C ALA A 225 48.85 -8.73 69.45
N LYS A 226 49.78 -9.52 68.89
CA LYS A 226 50.73 -9.04 67.86
C LYS A 226 49.97 -8.49 66.64
N VAL A 227 50.50 -7.44 66.02
CA VAL A 227 49.92 -6.76 64.84
C VAL A 227 49.52 -7.74 63.73
N GLY A 228 50.34 -8.74 63.43
CA GLY A 228 50.02 -9.76 62.41
C GLY A 228 48.77 -10.59 62.73
N THR A 229 48.52 -10.88 64.01
CA THR A 229 47.33 -11.58 64.48
C THR A 229 46.08 -10.71 64.30
N ILE A 230 46.19 -9.41 64.61
CA ILE A 230 45.10 -8.45 64.42
C ILE A 230 44.72 -8.33 62.93
N ILE A 231 45.70 -8.21 62.03
CA ILE A 231 45.47 -8.13 60.58
C ILE A 231 44.79 -9.39 60.06
N LYS A 232 45.24 -10.58 60.47
CA LYS A 232 44.63 -11.85 60.08
C LYS A 232 43.16 -11.92 60.51
N TYR A 233 42.85 -11.54 61.74
CA TYR A 233 41.46 -11.50 62.24
C TYR A 233 40.57 -10.50 61.49
N LEU A 234 41.10 -9.33 61.13
CA LEU A 234 40.35 -8.35 60.33
C LEU A 234 40.04 -8.89 58.93
N LEU A 235 41.01 -9.50 58.25
CA LEU A 235 40.81 -10.11 56.92
C LEU A 235 39.79 -11.24 56.95
N GLU A 236 39.89 -12.16 57.92
CA GLU A 236 38.93 -13.26 58.07
C GLU A 236 37.51 -12.74 58.33
N ARG A 237 37.36 -11.72 59.19
CA ARG A 237 36.06 -11.06 59.47
C ARG A 237 35.50 -10.37 58.24
N SER A 238 36.31 -9.59 57.53
CA SER A 238 35.88 -8.90 56.31
C SER A 238 35.44 -9.88 55.23
N PHE A 239 36.14 -11.00 55.06
CA PHE A 239 35.77 -12.03 54.10
C PHE A 239 34.44 -12.71 54.46
N LEU A 240 34.22 -13.02 55.75
CA LEU A 240 32.97 -13.62 56.25
C LEU A 240 31.76 -12.69 56.08
N ILE A 241 31.93 -11.38 56.21
CA ILE A 241 30.85 -10.40 56.05
C ILE A 241 30.58 -10.08 54.57
N LEU A 242 31.60 -10.16 53.70
CA LEU A 242 31.49 -9.77 52.29
C LEU A 242 30.50 -10.65 51.52
N PHE A 243 30.52 -11.97 51.74
CA PHE A 243 29.65 -12.90 51.04
C PHE A 243 28.13 -12.66 51.29
N PRO A 244 27.63 -12.61 52.54
CA PRO A 244 26.23 -12.29 52.80
C PRO A 244 25.86 -10.85 52.42
N THR A 245 26.81 -9.90 52.46
CA THR A 245 26.57 -8.54 51.97
C THR A 245 26.36 -8.51 50.45
N LEU A 246 27.14 -9.29 49.70
CA LEU A 246 27.01 -9.39 48.24
C LEU A 246 25.71 -10.08 47.84
N ILE A 247 25.31 -11.15 48.54
CA ILE A 247 24.01 -11.79 48.36
C ILE A 247 22.88 -10.81 48.67
N ALA A 248 22.95 -10.09 49.80
CA ALA A 248 21.94 -9.09 50.16
C ALA A 248 21.82 -7.99 49.09
N LYS A 249 22.95 -7.51 48.55
CA LYS A 249 22.95 -6.53 47.46
C LYS A 249 22.26 -7.07 46.20
N ILE A 250 22.60 -8.28 45.76
CA ILE A 250 21.98 -8.91 44.58
C ILE A 250 20.49 -9.11 44.80
N SER A 251 20.09 -9.65 45.95
CA SER A 251 18.69 -9.88 46.29
C SER A 251 17.89 -8.58 46.35
N LEU A 252 18.48 -7.49 46.85
CA LEU A 252 17.84 -6.17 46.85
C LEU A 252 17.66 -5.60 45.43
N THR A 253 18.70 -5.66 44.60
CA THR A 253 18.60 -5.21 43.19
C THR A 253 17.57 -6.03 42.42
N LYS A 254 17.53 -7.35 42.63
CA LYS A 254 16.52 -8.22 42.02
C LYS A 254 15.11 -7.92 42.54
N TYR A 255 14.93 -7.76 43.85
CA TYR A 255 13.67 -7.32 44.44
C TYR A 255 13.15 -6.02 43.79
N GLN A 256 14.00 -5.01 43.65
CA GLN A 256 13.63 -3.73 43.02
C GLN A 256 13.25 -3.90 41.55
N THR A 257 13.96 -4.77 40.82
CA THR A 257 13.67 -5.06 39.41
C THR A 257 12.32 -5.77 39.26
N GLU A 258 12.09 -6.84 40.03
CA GLU A 258 10.84 -7.60 40.01
C GLU A 258 9.64 -6.75 40.44
N ARG A 259 9.80 -5.92 41.48
CA ARG A 259 8.76 -4.98 41.91
C ARG A 259 8.43 -3.95 40.83
N HIS A 260 9.44 -3.43 40.13
CA HIS A 260 9.21 -2.49 39.03
C HIS A 260 8.47 -3.17 37.87
N LEU A 261 8.86 -4.39 37.50
CA LEU A 261 8.18 -5.18 36.46
C LEU A 261 6.74 -5.52 36.86
N ASN A 262 6.51 -5.89 38.12
CA ASN A 262 5.17 -6.13 38.68
C ASN A 262 4.27 -4.90 38.47
N VAL A 263 4.71 -3.73 38.92
CA VAL A 263 3.95 -2.47 38.74
C VAL A 263 3.74 -2.14 37.25
N LEU A 264 4.77 -2.34 36.41
CA LEU A 264 4.68 -2.03 34.99
C LEU A 264 3.68 -2.93 34.26
N TYR A 265 3.71 -4.25 34.51
CA TYR A 265 2.75 -5.17 33.90
C TYR A 265 1.35 -5.01 34.45
N ALA A 266 1.19 -4.67 35.74
CA ALA A 266 -0.09 -4.30 36.32
C ALA A 266 -0.70 -3.09 35.60
N HIS A 267 0.11 -2.05 35.36
CA HIS A 267 -0.32 -0.87 34.62
C HIS A 267 -0.65 -1.22 33.16
N ARG A 268 0.17 -2.03 32.49
CA ARG A 268 -0.10 -2.49 31.11
C ARG A 268 -1.41 -3.26 31.00
N ALA A 269 -1.69 -4.17 31.94
CA ALA A 269 -2.95 -4.91 31.97
C ALA A 269 -4.15 -3.97 32.22
N ALA A 270 -4.04 -3.03 33.16
CA ALA A 270 -5.10 -2.07 33.46
C ALA A 270 -5.45 -1.15 32.27
N VAL A 271 -4.44 -0.73 31.50
CA VAL A 271 -4.67 0.06 30.28
C VAL A 271 -5.40 -0.74 29.21
N LEU A 272 -5.05 -2.02 29.04
CA LEU A 272 -5.71 -2.90 28.07
C LEU A 272 -7.15 -3.23 28.46
N SER A 273 -7.43 -3.42 29.76
CA SER A 273 -8.80 -3.67 30.22
C SER A 273 -9.73 -2.47 29.98
N GLN A 274 -9.18 -1.25 30.01
CA GLN A 274 -9.90 0.00 29.72
C GLN A 274 -9.85 0.41 28.23
N TYR A 275 -9.26 -0.40 27.35
CA TYR A 275 -9.07 -0.05 25.94
C TYR A 275 -10.36 0.42 25.25
N LYS A 276 -11.48 -0.28 25.45
CA LYS A 276 -12.76 0.07 24.82
C LYS A 276 -13.32 1.38 25.33
N GLU A 277 -13.11 1.69 26.61
CA GLU A 277 -13.56 2.95 27.20
C GLU A 277 -12.77 4.12 26.61
N PHE A 278 -11.45 3.96 26.44
CA PHE A 278 -10.61 4.93 25.76
C PHE A 278 -10.96 5.11 24.28
N GLU A 279 -11.15 4.01 23.55
CA GLU A 279 -11.53 4.07 22.14
C GLU A 279 -12.89 4.74 21.93
N ASN A 280 -13.84 4.51 22.83
CA ASN A 280 -15.16 5.15 22.79
C ASN A 280 -15.09 6.64 23.16
N ALA A 281 -14.21 7.04 24.08
CA ALA A 281 -14.06 8.44 24.51
C ALA A 281 -13.54 9.37 23.40
N ILE A 282 -12.83 8.84 22.40
CA ILE A 282 -12.27 9.62 21.28
C ILE A 282 -13.38 10.16 20.34
N GLY A 283 -14.55 9.51 20.30
CA GLY A 283 -15.68 9.86 19.41
C GLY A 283 -15.56 9.25 18.01
N ASP A 284 -16.25 9.80 17.01
CA ASP A 284 -16.35 9.20 15.65
C ASP A 284 -15.21 9.58 14.69
N SER A 285 -14.16 10.23 15.18
CA SER A 285 -12.99 10.60 14.38
C SER A 285 -12.15 9.37 14.03
N ALA A 286 -12.31 8.88 12.79
CA ALA A 286 -11.51 7.78 12.23
C ALA A 286 -9.98 7.99 12.32
N PRO A 287 -9.41 9.18 12.02
CA PRO A 287 -7.96 9.37 12.14
C PRO A 287 -7.47 9.27 13.60
N ASP A 288 -8.23 9.81 14.56
CA ASP A 288 -7.84 9.80 15.98
C ASP A 288 -7.91 8.38 16.55
N LYS A 289 -8.93 7.59 16.18
CA LYS A 289 -9.04 6.17 16.54
C LYS A 289 -7.88 5.34 15.99
N ASN A 290 -7.48 5.59 14.74
CA ASN A 290 -6.33 4.90 14.14
C ASN A 290 -5.02 5.28 14.81
N GLN A 291 -4.81 6.55 15.15
CA GLN A 291 -3.63 6.98 15.90
C GLN A 291 -3.59 6.34 17.29
N PHE A 292 -4.71 6.30 18.00
CA PHE A 292 -4.82 5.62 19.28
C PHE A 292 -4.47 4.13 19.18
N ARG A 293 -5.01 3.42 18.18
CA ARG A 293 -4.71 2.01 17.93
C ARG A 293 -3.22 1.76 17.65
N LEU A 294 -2.56 2.65 16.89
CA LEU A 294 -1.12 2.55 16.63
C LEU A 294 -0.29 2.72 17.90
N GLU A 295 -0.69 3.64 18.78
CA GLU A 295 0.02 3.87 20.05
C GLU A 295 -0.20 2.72 21.03
N ILE A 296 -1.40 2.12 21.06
CA ILE A 296 -1.66 0.87 21.79
C ILE A 296 -0.79 -0.26 21.23
N ALA A 297 -0.66 -0.38 19.91
CA ALA A 297 0.22 -1.37 19.30
C ALA A 297 1.69 -1.16 19.68
N LYS A 298 2.20 0.08 19.61
CA LYS A 298 3.55 0.40 20.10
C LYS A 298 3.72 0.04 21.56
N TYR A 299 2.73 0.35 22.39
CA TYR A 299 2.76 0.06 23.82
C TYR A 299 2.79 -1.45 24.10
N LEU A 300 1.99 -2.24 23.37
CA LEU A 300 1.96 -3.71 23.42
C LEU A 300 3.31 -4.34 23.07
N PHE A 301 3.96 -3.86 22.01
CA PHE A 301 5.20 -4.44 21.47
C PHE A 301 6.50 -3.79 22.00
N SER A 302 6.39 -2.75 22.83
CA SER A 302 7.57 -2.12 23.43
C SER A 302 8.14 -2.97 24.58
N ASP A 303 9.42 -3.29 24.48
CA ASP A 303 10.14 -3.97 25.57
C ASP A 303 10.23 -3.05 26.81
N PRO A 304 9.98 -3.59 28.01
CA PRO A 304 10.06 -2.81 29.24
C PRO A 304 11.51 -2.43 29.53
N GLN A 305 11.84 -1.14 29.35
CA GLN A 305 13.14 -0.62 29.75
C GLN A 305 13.20 -0.46 31.27
N THR A 306 13.86 -1.40 31.96
CA THR A 306 14.17 -1.24 33.38
C THR A 306 15.49 -0.49 33.51
N GLY A 307 15.53 0.61 34.27
CA GLY A 307 16.76 1.39 34.50
C GLY A 307 17.91 0.61 35.17
N TYR A 308 17.66 -0.64 35.57
CA TYR A 308 18.61 -1.60 36.11
C TYR A 308 19.28 -2.46 35.04
N LEU A 309 18.77 -2.45 33.80
CA LEU A 309 19.32 -3.06 32.60
C LEU A 309 19.74 -1.94 31.63
N LYS A 310 20.79 -1.18 31.96
CA LYS A 310 21.33 -0.20 31.02
C LYS A 310 22.01 -0.92 29.85
N GLU A 311 21.40 -0.87 28.68
CA GLU A 311 22.16 -0.51 27.47
C GLU A 311 21.94 0.98 27.20
N THR A 312 23.04 1.67 26.94
CA THR A 312 23.13 3.08 26.56
C THR A 312 22.26 3.37 25.34
N GLY A 313 21.11 4.03 25.56
CA GLY A 313 20.25 4.53 24.51
C GLY A 313 19.20 5.45 25.09
N SER A 314 19.37 6.75 24.87
CA SER A 314 18.48 7.85 25.20
C SER A 314 17.00 7.58 24.94
N GLY A 315 16.16 7.86 25.93
CA GLY A 315 14.72 7.98 25.78
C GLY A 315 14.07 8.10 27.14
N ASP A 316 13.68 9.32 27.52
CA ASP A 316 12.86 9.56 28.70
C ASP A 316 11.66 8.61 28.71
N LEU A 317 11.59 7.79 29.76
CA LEU A 317 10.47 6.93 30.07
C LEU A 317 9.24 7.81 30.28
N ASN A 318 8.43 8.00 29.23
CA ASN A 318 7.05 8.40 29.42
C ASN A 318 6.30 7.15 29.91
N VAL A 319 6.20 7.01 31.23
CA VAL A 319 5.38 5.99 31.91
C VAL A 319 3.89 6.15 31.56
N ASN A 320 3.53 7.23 30.87
CA ASN A 320 2.16 7.60 30.58
C ASN A 320 1.90 8.06 29.11
N PRO A 321 2.30 7.29 28.08
CA PRO A 321 2.12 7.72 26.69
C PRO A 321 0.64 7.92 26.34
N ILE A 322 -0.22 7.06 26.88
CA ILE A 322 -1.64 7.00 26.52
C ILE A 322 -2.45 8.12 27.18
N ILE A 323 -2.18 8.46 28.45
CA ILE A 323 -2.82 9.62 29.11
C ILE A 323 -2.34 10.94 28.48
N SER A 324 -1.04 11.05 28.15
CA SER A 324 -0.52 12.25 27.47
C SER A 324 -1.11 12.51 26.09
N ILE A 325 -1.65 11.47 25.44
CA ILE A 325 -2.32 11.58 24.13
C ILE A 325 -3.81 11.86 24.31
N MET A 326 -4.48 11.24 25.28
CA MET A 326 -5.85 11.62 25.67
C MET A 326 -5.91 13.12 26.03
N GLU A 327 -4.92 13.63 26.76
CA GLU A 327 -4.81 15.07 27.05
C GLU A 327 -4.59 15.90 25.77
N LYS A 328 -3.67 15.49 24.87
CA LYS A 328 -3.41 16.21 23.60
C LYS A 328 -4.62 16.23 22.65
N ILE A 329 -5.34 15.11 22.52
CA ILE A 329 -6.54 15.01 21.68
C ILE A 329 -7.67 15.87 22.27
N ASN A 330 -7.78 15.94 23.59
CA ASN A 330 -8.80 16.76 24.25
C ASN A 330 -8.48 18.27 24.18
N THR A 331 -7.20 18.67 24.24
CA THR A 331 -6.80 20.09 24.11
C THR A 331 -6.95 20.65 22.69
N ASN A 332 -6.88 19.82 21.64
CA ASN A 332 -7.06 20.26 20.25
C ASN A 332 -8.55 20.47 19.87
N LYS A 333 -9.49 20.14 20.75
CA LYS A 333 -10.94 20.38 20.56
C LYS A 333 -11.44 21.64 21.28
N SER A 334 -10.57 22.41 21.96
CA SER A 334 -10.93 23.66 22.65
C SER A 334 -10.67 24.92 21.83
#